data_AF-A0A2P8FTQ5-F1
#
_entry.id   AF-A0A2P8FTQ5-F1
#
_cell.length_a   1.000
_cell.length_b   1.000
_cell.length_c   1.000
_cell.angle_alpha   90.00
_cell.angle_beta   90.00
_cell.angle_gamma   90.00
#
_symmetry.space_group_name_H-M   'P 1'
#
loop_
_entity.id
_entity.type
_entity.pdbx_description
1 polymer ?
#
loop_
_entity_poly.entity_id
_entity_poly.type
_entity_poly.pdbx_seq_one_letter_code
_entity_poly.pdbx_strand_id
1 'polypeptide(L)'
;MRRSLTFISLAVVVMAGCSKKNAPAQDCVKYEKVHVTRIDKASAGKDGATTVYFNVNNGCGQFHQFNEKKSGNTRTITVEAVYKGCMCTMDIPERKASYKLTEKTPGTYYLKFVSGENDYQIDTVVIK
;
A
#
# COMPACT_ATOMS: atom_id res chain seq x y z
N MET A 1 -16.49 53.59 57.83
CA MET A 1 -15.02 53.55 57.95
C MET A 1 -14.49 52.40 57.11
N ARG A 2 -13.77 52.72 56.02
CA ARG A 2 -13.08 51.79 55.13
C ARG A 2 -11.87 51.20 55.85
N ARG A 3 -11.75 49.87 55.91
CA ARG A 3 -10.47 49.20 56.17
C ARG A 3 -10.21 48.22 55.04
N SER A 4 -9.49 48.73 54.04
CA SER A 4 -8.86 47.96 52.98
C SER A 4 -7.70 47.18 53.59
N LEU A 5 -7.81 45.86 53.68
CA LEU A 5 -6.67 44.97 53.95
C LEU A 5 -6.33 44.25 52.65
N THR A 6 -5.36 44.82 51.95
CA THR A 6 -4.78 44.30 50.71
C THR A 6 -3.97 43.04 51.06
N PHE A 7 -4.54 41.86 50.87
CA PHE A 7 -3.77 40.62 50.88
C PHE A 7 -3.12 40.44 49.51
N ILE A 8 -1.83 40.78 49.43
CA ILE A 8 -0.99 40.47 48.27
C ILE A 8 -0.68 38.98 48.33
N SER A 9 -1.53 38.16 47.73
CA SER A 9 -1.26 36.75 47.47
C SER A 9 -0.25 36.65 46.32
N LEU A 10 0.99 36.30 46.67
CA LEU A 10 2.10 36.02 45.76
C LEU A 10 1.73 34.85 44.84
N ALA A 11 1.35 35.14 43.60
CA ALA A 11 1.13 34.15 42.57
C ALA A 11 2.46 33.56 42.10
N VAL A 12 2.81 32.38 42.60
CA VAL A 12 3.94 31.58 42.11
C VAL A 12 3.53 30.98 40.77
N VAL A 13 3.91 31.63 39.68
CA VAL A 13 3.81 31.07 38.32
C VAL A 13 4.89 30.01 38.16
N VAL A 14 4.52 28.75 38.38
CA VAL A 14 5.38 27.61 38.07
C VAL A 14 5.36 27.43 36.56
N MET A 15 6.40 27.93 35.87
CA MET A 15 6.67 27.56 34.48
C MET A 15 7.09 26.09 34.45
N ALA A 16 6.13 25.18 34.37
CA ALA A 16 6.38 23.81 33.98
C ALA A 16 6.78 23.81 32.50
N GLY A 17 8.08 23.98 32.24
CA GLY A 17 8.64 23.76 30.92
C GLY A 17 8.36 22.32 30.51
N CYS A 18 7.50 22.12 29.51
CA CYS A 18 7.36 20.82 28.86
C CYS A 18 8.68 20.49 28.17
N SER A 19 9.53 19.70 28.82
CA SER A 19 10.63 19.01 28.16
C SER A 19 10.02 18.22 27.01
N LYS A 20 10.32 18.60 25.76
CA LYS A 20 9.99 17.79 24.59
C LYS A 20 10.67 16.44 24.77
N LYS A 21 9.94 15.46 25.31
CA LYS A 21 10.36 14.07 25.24
C LYS A 21 10.41 13.77 23.75
N ASN A 22 11.61 13.56 23.23
CA ASN A 22 11.79 13.05 21.88
C ASN A 22 11.07 11.69 21.84
N ALA A 23 9.84 11.67 21.33
CA ALA A 23 9.16 10.43 21.05
C ALA A 23 10.04 9.67 20.03
N PRO A 24 10.31 8.37 20.24
CA PRO A 24 11.03 7.59 19.26
C PRO A 24 10.32 7.72 17.92
N ALA A 25 11.08 7.89 16.83
CA ALA A 25 10.51 7.98 15.49
C ALA A 25 9.66 6.73 15.25
N GLN A 26 8.35 6.93 15.07
CA GLN A 26 7.42 5.83 14.87
C GLN A 26 7.62 5.29 13.45
N ASP A 27 7.99 4.01 13.34
CA ASP A 27 8.04 3.32 12.05
C ASP A 27 6.61 3.00 11.60
N CYS A 28 6.15 3.72 10.58
CA CYS A 28 4.79 3.63 10.03
C CYS A 28 4.82 3.05 8.61
N VAL A 29 5.52 1.92 8.44
CA VAL A 29 5.54 1.16 7.21
C VAL A 29 4.84 -0.18 7.41
N LYS A 30 3.82 -0.46 6.58
CA LYS A 30 3.09 -1.72 6.58
C LYS A 30 3.04 -2.31 5.17
N TYR A 31 3.12 -3.64 5.09
CA TYR A 31 2.93 -4.39 3.85
C TYR A 31 1.69 -5.26 3.96
N GLU A 32 0.91 -5.33 2.88
CA GLU A 32 -0.29 -6.16 2.83
C GLU A 32 -0.46 -6.79 1.45
N LYS A 33 -1.00 -8.00 1.42
CA LYS A 33 -1.48 -8.60 0.18
C LYS A 33 -2.82 -7.97 -0.17
N VAL A 34 -2.98 -7.60 -1.43
CA VAL A 34 -4.22 -7.01 -1.95
C VAL A 34 -4.74 -7.83 -3.12
N HIS A 35 -6.06 -7.87 -3.24
CA HIS A 35 -6.73 -8.57 -4.33
C HIS A 35 -6.77 -7.71 -5.59
N VAL A 36 -6.53 -8.36 -6.73
CA VAL A 36 -6.65 -7.75 -8.04
C VAL A 36 -8.11 -7.56 -8.39
N THR A 37 -8.49 -6.34 -8.79
CA THR A 37 -9.86 -5.97 -9.13
C THR A 37 -10.17 -6.26 -10.60
N ARG A 38 -9.22 -5.93 -11.49
CA ARG A 38 -9.28 -6.22 -12.93
C ARG A 38 -7.89 -6.23 -13.54
N ILE A 39 -7.81 -6.71 -14.77
CA ILE A 39 -6.60 -6.64 -15.59
C ILE A 39 -6.91 -6.14 -17.00
N ASP A 40 -5.96 -5.39 -17.57
CA ASP A 40 -5.87 -5.24 -19.02
C ASP A 40 -4.81 -6.22 -19.52
N LYS A 41 -5.23 -7.14 -20.38
CA LYS A 41 -4.36 -8.22 -20.89
C LYS A 41 -3.16 -7.67 -21.66
N ALA A 42 -2.06 -8.42 -21.70
CA ALA A 42 -0.80 -8.04 -22.33
C ALA A 42 -0.94 -7.49 -23.77
N SER A 43 -1.84 -8.06 -24.58
CA SER A 43 -2.11 -7.58 -25.94
C SER A 43 -2.76 -6.18 -26.00
N ALA A 44 -3.44 -5.76 -24.93
CA ALA A 44 -4.05 -4.45 -24.76
C ALA A 44 -3.20 -3.51 -23.87
N GLY A 45 -2.21 -4.03 -23.16
CA GLY A 45 -1.34 -3.28 -22.26
C GLY A 45 -0.13 -2.64 -22.96
N LYS A 46 0.56 -1.74 -22.25
CA LYS A 46 1.78 -1.10 -22.78
C LYS A 46 2.91 -2.11 -22.90
N ASP A 47 3.57 -2.13 -24.06
CA ASP A 47 4.75 -2.96 -24.36
C ASP A 47 4.56 -4.48 -24.15
N GLY A 48 3.32 -4.98 -24.29
CA GLY A 48 3.02 -6.39 -24.08
C GLY A 48 2.97 -6.83 -22.61
N ALA A 49 2.85 -5.88 -21.67
CA ALA A 49 2.70 -6.16 -20.24
C ALA A 49 1.22 -6.18 -19.84
N THR A 50 0.84 -7.10 -18.97
CA THR A 50 -0.49 -7.12 -18.35
C THR A 50 -0.58 -5.96 -17.36
N THR A 51 -1.56 -5.06 -17.52
CA THR A 51 -1.80 -3.99 -16.53
C THR A 51 -2.71 -4.54 -15.45
N VAL A 52 -2.28 -4.49 -14.20
CA VAL A 52 -2.97 -5.06 -13.05
C VAL A 52 -3.52 -3.93 -12.20
N TYR A 53 -4.82 -3.96 -11.91
CA TYR A 53 -5.49 -2.97 -11.06
C TYR A 53 -5.88 -3.59 -9.72
N PHE A 54 -5.76 -2.80 -8.67
CA PHE A 54 -6.06 -3.22 -7.30
C PHE A 54 -6.40 -2.01 -6.43
N ASN A 55 -7.21 -2.21 -5.40
CA ASN A 55 -7.50 -1.16 -4.43
C ASN A 55 -6.55 -1.24 -3.24
N VAL A 56 -6.26 -0.08 -2.65
CA VAL A 56 -5.57 0.03 -1.36
C VAL A 56 -6.50 0.72 -0.36
N ASN A 57 -6.31 0.44 0.94
CA ASN A 57 -7.32 0.75 1.96
C ASN A 57 -7.23 2.17 2.55
N ASN A 58 -6.25 2.97 2.13
CA ASN A 58 -6.07 4.39 2.49
C ASN A 58 -5.09 5.05 1.49
N GLY A 59 -4.95 6.38 1.54
CA GLY A 59 -4.14 7.14 0.58
C GLY A 59 -2.63 6.90 0.66
N CYS A 60 -2.12 6.33 1.75
CA CYS A 60 -0.71 5.95 1.84
C CYS A 60 -0.38 4.66 1.07
N GLY A 61 -1.40 3.91 0.65
CA GLY A 61 -1.22 2.66 -0.06
C GLY A 61 -0.66 2.87 -1.47
N GLN A 62 0.40 2.14 -1.78
CA GLN A 62 1.06 2.13 -3.09
C GLN A 62 1.41 0.70 -3.49
N PHE A 63 1.66 0.49 -4.78
CA PHE A 63 2.29 -0.75 -5.25
C PHE A 63 3.65 -0.94 -4.59
N HIS A 64 3.92 -2.14 -4.06
CA HIS A 64 5.26 -2.52 -3.64
C HIS A 64 5.90 -3.46 -4.65
N GLN A 65 5.33 -4.65 -4.82
CA GLN A 65 5.86 -5.67 -5.70
C GLN A 65 4.81 -6.73 -6.09
N PHE A 66 5.16 -7.52 -7.11
CA PHE A 66 4.47 -8.76 -7.43
C PHE A 66 5.20 -9.94 -6.80
N ASN A 67 4.48 -10.76 -6.06
CA ASN A 67 4.97 -12.02 -5.54
C ASN A 67 4.47 -13.16 -6.45
N GLU A 68 5.40 -13.85 -7.11
CA GLU A 68 5.08 -14.86 -8.12
C GLU A 68 5.43 -16.27 -7.65
N LYS A 69 4.52 -17.22 -7.87
CA LYS A 69 4.78 -18.66 -7.76
C LYS A 69 4.68 -19.31 -9.12
N LYS A 70 5.71 -20.05 -9.51
CA LYS A 70 5.77 -20.78 -10.80
C LYS A 70 5.33 -22.23 -10.64
N SER A 71 4.51 -22.70 -11.57
CA SER A 71 4.17 -24.13 -11.71
C SER A 71 3.98 -24.45 -13.19
N GLY A 72 4.97 -25.10 -13.80
CA GLY A 72 5.02 -25.29 -15.26
C GLY A 72 4.94 -23.93 -15.99
N ASN A 73 3.95 -23.78 -16.88
CA ASN A 73 3.67 -22.52 -17.59
C ASN A 73 2.64 -21.63 -16.87
N THR A 74 2.17 -22.03 -15.69
CA THR A 74 1.30 -21.20 -14.86
C THR A 74 2.15 -20.31 -13.95
N ARG A 75 1.77 -19.04 -13.85
CA ARG A 75 2.31 -18.06 -12.91
C ARG A 75 1.16 -17.65 -12.00
N THR A 76 1.26 -17.89 -10.71
CA THR A 76 0.29 -17.35 -9.73
C THR A 76 0.89 -16.10 -9.13
N ILE A 77 0.25 -14.95 -9.34
CA ILE A 77 0.77 -13.62 -9.01
C ILE A 77 -0.09 -13.00 -7.93
N THR A 78 0.53 -12.65 -6.79
CA THR A 78 -0.08 -11.87 -5.71
C THR A 78 0.47 -10.46 -5.74
N VAL A 79 -0.38 -9.46 -5.56
CA VAL A 79 0.06 -8.06 -5.39
C VAL A 79 0.34 -7.81 -3.91
N GLU A 80 1.50 -7.24 -3.62
CA GLU A 80 1.80 -6.67 -2.32
C GLU A 80 1.77 -5.15 -2.40
N ALA A 81 0.97 -4.54 -1.53
CA ALA A 81 0.92 -3.11 -1.33
C ALA A 81 1.82 -2.71 -0.16
N VAL A 82 2.35 -1.50 -0.21
CA VAL A 82 3.04 -0.84 0.91
C VAL A 82 2.28 0.41 1.31
N TYR A 83 2.15 0.62 2.62
CA TYR A 83 1.57 1.80 3.23
C TYR A 83 2.69 2.52 3.98
N LYS A 84 3.08 3.72 3.52
CA LYS A 84 4.12 4.53 4.16
C LYS A 84 3.52 5.82 4.68
N GLY A 85 3.50 5.98 6.00
CA GLY A 85 3.04 7.20 6.65
C GLY A 85 2.22 6.90 7.90
N CYS A 86 2.40 7.74 8.94
CA CYS A 86 1.63 7.64 10.17
C CYS A 86 0.25 8.31 10.07
N MET A 87 0.08 9.22 9.09
CA MET A 87 -1.16 9.95 8.83
C MET A 87 -1.53 9.75 7.37
N CYS A 88 -2.65 9.06 7.13
CA CYS A 88 -3.14 8.70 5.81
C CYS A 88 -4.54 9.25 5.61
N THR A 89 -4.89 9.60 4.38
CA THR A 89 -6.26 9.97 4.00
C THR A 89 -7.14 8.71 3.97
N MET A 90 -8.44 8.89 4.25
CA MET A 90 -9.43 7.79 4.30
C MET A 90 -9.99 7.43 2.91
N ASP A 91 -9.24 7.68 1.84
CA ASP A 91 -9.60 7.31 0.48
C ASP A 91 -9.22 5.85 0.18
N ILE A 92 -9.99 5.18 -0.66
CA ILE A 92 -9.68 3.82 -1.14
C ILE A 92 -9.31 3.92 -2.62
N PRO A 93 -8.11 4.42 -2.96
CA PRO A 93 -7.76 4.66 -4.34
C PRO A 93 -7.48 3.35 -5.07
N GLU A 94 -7.86 3.31 -6.34
CA GLU A 94 -7.39 2.29 -7.25
C GLU A 94 -5.96 2.59 -7.70
N ARG A 95 -5.10 1.59 -7.59
CA ARG A 95 -3.72 1.62 -8.06
C ARG A 95 -3.58 0.67 -9.25
N LYS A 96 -2.52 0.87 -10.03
CA LYS A 96 -2.16 -0.03 -11.12
C LYS A 96 -0.67 -0.28 -11.20
N ALA A 97 -0.30 -1.46 -11.66
CA ALA A 97 1.09 -1.84 -11.92
C ALA A 97 1.17 -2.72 -13.17
N SER A 98 2.27 -2.62 -13.92
CA SER A 98 2.50 -3.41 -15.13
C SER A 98 3.27 -4.68 -14.78
N TYR A 99 2.69 -5.84 -15.03
CA TYR A 99 3.35 -7.14 -14.90
C TYR A 99 3.85 -7.58 -16.28
N LYS A 100 5.16 -7.88 -16.39
CA LYS A 100 5.77 -8.39 -17.61
C LYS A 100 6.27 -9.81 -17.39
N LEU A 101 5.78 -10.74 -18.21
CA LEU A 101 6.32 -12.09 -18.25
C LEU A 101 7.78 -12.05 -18.74
N THR A 102 8.68 -12.66 -17.98
CA THR A 102 10.13 -12.67 -18.26
C THR A 102 10.64 -13.97 -18.87
N GLU A 103 9.73 -14.93 -19.09
CA GLU A 103 10.04 -16.20 -19.73
C GLU A 103 10.51 -15.97 -21.17
N LYS A 104 11.38 -16.87 -21.64
CA LYS A 104 11.95 -16.81 -23.00
C LYS A 104 11.65 -18.06 -23.82
N THR A 105 11.27 -19.14 -23.15
CA THR A 105 10.93 -20.40 -23.81
C THR A 105 9.60 -20.23 -24.54
N PRO A 106 9.52 -20.65 -25.81
CA PRO A 106 8.25 -20.66 -26.52
C PRO A 106 7.21 -21.50 -25.80
N GLY A 107 5.97 -21.02 -25.77
CA GLY A 107 4.89 -21.68 -25.05
C GLY A 107 3.72 -20.76 -24.75
N THR A 108 2.63 -21.38 -24.31
CA THR A 108 1.47 -20.67 -23.76
C THR A 108 1.59 -20.61 -22.25
N TYR A 109 1.59 -19.41 -21.70
CA TYR A 109 1.68 -19.11 -20.27
C TYR A 109 0.35 -18.58 -19.74
N TYR A 110 -0.02 -19.02 -18.54
CA TYR A 110 -1.23 -18.60 -17.84
C TYR A 110 -0.86 -17.77 -16.62
N LEU A 111 -1.18 -16.49 -16.65
CA LEU A 111 -0.92 -15.55 -15.57
C LEU A 111 -2.19 -15.44 -14.71
N LYS A 112 -2.16 -16.07 -13.54
CA LYS A 112 -3.26 -16.09 -12.56
C LYS A 112 -3.01 -15.04 -11.49
N PHE A 113 -3.66 -13.88 -11.61
CA PHE A 113 -3.60 -12.81 -10.62
C PHE A 113 -4.64 -13.03 -9.54
N VAL A 114 -4.22 -13.12 -8.27
CA VAL A 114 -5.11 -13.43 -7.14
C VAL A 114 -6.14 -12.31 -6.93
N SER A 115 -7.43 -12.62 -7.13
CA SER A 115 -8.56 -11.70 -6.92
C SER A 115 -9.47 -12.10 -5.75
N GLY A 116 -9.23 -13.25 -5.12
CA GLY A 116 -9.91 -13.75 -3.92
C GLY A 116 -9.20 -14.98 -3.35
N GLU A 117 -9.78 -15.62 -2.32
CA GLU A 117 -9.16 -16.78 -1.64
C GLU A 117 -8.84 -17.94 -2.59
N ASN A 118 -9.70 -18.16 -3.60
CA ASN A 118 -9.50 -19.16 -4.64
C ASN A 118 -9.91 -18.64 -6.03
N ASP A 119 -9.84 -17.32 -6.21
CA ASP A 119 -10.34 -16.66 -7.41
C ASP A 119 -9.23 -15.86 -8.11
N TYR A 120 -9.30 -15.79 -9.44
CA TYR A 120 -8.23 -15.25 -10.26
C TYR A 120 -8.73 -14.43 -11.46
N GLN A 121 -8.08 -13.30 -11.70
CA GLN A 121 -8.06 -12.67 -13.02
C GLN A 121 -6.97 -13.34 -13.87
N ILE A 122 -7.32 -13.79 -15.08
CA ILE A 122 -6.41 -14.63 -15.90
C ILE A 122 -6.05 -13.93 -17.20
N ASP A 123 -4.74 -13.80 -17.44
CA ASP A 123 -4.17 -13.46 -18.74
C ASP A 123 -3.48 -14.67 -19.38
N THR A 124 -3.53 -14.76 -20.70
CA THR A 124 -2.88 -15.81 -21.49
C THR A 124 -1.87 -15.17 -22.42
N VAL A 125 -0.59 -15.47 -22.21
CA VAL A 125 0.52 -14.90 -22.99
C VAL A 125 1.19 -16.01 -23.78
N VAL A 126 1.36 -15.78 -25.09
CA VAL A 126 2.03 -16.72 -25.98
C VAL A 126 3.41 -16.17 -26.33
N ILE A 127 4.44 -16.94 -26.01
CA ILE A 127 5.82 -16.70 -26.46
C ILE A 127 6.04 -17.60 -27.68
N LYS A 128 6.46 -16.99 -28.79
CA LYS A 128 6.72 -17.67 -30.06
C LYS A 128 8.21 -18.00 -30.20
#